data_AF-V4VKU4-F1
#
_entry.id   AF-V4VKU4-F1
#
_cell.length_a   1.000
_cell.length_b   1.000
_cell.length_c   1.000
_cell.angle_alpha   90.00
_cell.angle_beta   90.00
_cell.angle_gamma   90.00
#
_symmetry.space_group_name_H-M   'P 1'
#
loop_
_entity.id
_entity.type
_entity.pdbx_description
1 polymer ?
#
loop_
_entity_poly.entity_id
_entity_poly.type
_entity_poly.pdbx_seq_one_letter_code
_entity_poly.pdbx_strand_id
1 'polypeptide(L)'
;SAKGLPEHEIGRYTKDILRGLDHIHSRGLVHCDIQADNTLLVAGKDADLQRTVCYMSPGLVTNRLLIYLVDTWALGRVFVEMMTAEISAWGSFGRGLASRDDLLELIAFSSEVPEFPSNISEDGRDFLSKCFIRVHQLRWTAKHVLAHPFPSVDE
;
A
#
# COMPACT_ATOMS: atom_id res chain seq x y z
N SER A 1 -10.20 18.92 11.46
CA SER A 1 -9.59 17.69 10.94
C SER A 1 -8.15 17.98 10.55
N ALA A 2 -7.24 17.02 10.73
CA ALA A 2 -5.90 17.11 10.17
C ALA A 2 -6.01 17.26 8.64
N LYS A 3 -5.12 18.03 8.04
CA LYS A 3 -5.02 18.21 6.59
C LYS A 3 -3.94 17.25 6.09
N GLY A 4 -4.25 16.46 5.07
CA GLY A 4 -3.26 15.58 4.45
C GLY A 4 -2.10 16.33 3.79
N LEU A 5 -1.07 15.57 3.45
CA LEU A 5 0.15 16.08 2.83
C LEU A 5 -0.10 16.49 1.36
N PRO A 6 0.64 17.49 0.85
CA PRO A 6 0.59 17.83 -0.57
C PRO A 6 1.26 16.75 -1.42
N GLU A 7 0.81 16.59 -2.67
CA GLU A 7 1.24 15.49 -3.54
C GLU A 7 2.74 15.44 -3.81
N HIS A 8 3.42 16.59 -3.87
CA HIS A 8 4.88 16.60 -4.06
C HIS A 8 5.62 15.95 -2.88
N GLU A 9 5.14 16.13 -1.64
CA GLU A 9 5.69 15.45 -0.46
C GLU A 9 5.40 13.96 -0.51
N ILE A 10 4.14 13.60 -0.84
CA ILE A 10 3.70 12.21 -1.01
C ILE A 10 4.55 11.51 -2.08
N GLY A 11 4.85 12.18 -3.19
CA GLY A 11 5.70 11.68 -4.28
C GLY A 11 7.11 11.34 -3.78
N ARG A 12 7.74 12.25 -3.03
CA ARG A 12 9.06 12.02 -2.42
C ARG A 12 9.08 10.82 -1.48
N TYR A 13 8.14 10.76 -0.53
CA TYR A 13 8.06 9.62 0.40
C TYR A 13 7.79 8.30 -0.32
N THR A 14 6.87 8.32 -1.30
CA THR A 14 6.54 7.16 -2.13
C THR A 14 7.79 6.64 -2.86
N LYS A 15 8.59 7.55 -3.44
CA LYS A 15 9.84 7.21 -4.14
C LYS A 15 10.86 6.54 -3.21
N ASP A 16 11.04 7.07 -2.00
CA ASP A 16 11.98 6.52 -1.03
C ASP A 16 11.57 5.13 -0.54
N ILE A 17 10.27 4.93 -0.25
CA ILE A 17 9.72 3.62 0.10
C ILE A 17 9.94 2.63 -1.04
N LEU A 18 9.65 3.04 -2.28
CA LEU A 18 9.78 2.18 -3.46
C LEU A 18 11.21 1.77 -3.76
N ARG A 19 12.19 2.67 -3.54
CA ARG A 19 13.62 2.32 -3.62
C ARG A 19 14.00 1.27 -2.59
N GLY A 20 13.49 1.40 -1.36
CA GLY A 20 13.66 0.39 -0.32
C GLY A 20 13.05 -0.96 -0.70
N LEU A 21 11.81 -0.95 -1.19
CA LEU A 21 11.09 -2.14 -1.63
C LEU A 21 11.78 -2.85 -2.80
N ASP A 22 12.15 -2.13 -3.86
CA ASP A 22 12.88 -2.70 -5.00
C ASP A 22 14.21 -3.34 -4.55
N HIS A 23 14.92 -2.69 -3.63
CA HIS A 23 16.18 -3.20 -3.09
C HIS A 23 16.01 -4.52 -2.31
N ILE A 24 15.00 -4.65 -1.46
CA ILE A 24 14.78 -5.88 -0.69
C ILE A 24 14.15 -6.98 -1.58
N HIS A 25 13.25 -6.62 -2.50
CA HIS A 25 12.61 -7.57 -3.43
C HIS A 25 13.65 -8.21 -4.35
N SER A 26 14.63 -7.44 -4.84
CA SER A 26 15.75 -7.97 -5.65
C SER A 26 16.65 -8.97 -4.90
N ARG A 27 16.60 -8.99 -3.56
CA ARG A 27 17.31 -9.95 -2.69
C ARG A 27 16.42 -11.12 -2.24
N GLY A 28 15.20 -11.18 -2.73
CA GLY A 28 14.25 -12.22 -2.36
C GLY A 28 13.59 -12.00 -0.99
N LEU A 29 13.61 -10.76 -0.47
CA LEU A 29 13.01 -10.37 0.81
C LEU A 29 11.75 -9.53 0.58
N VAL A 30 10.74 -9.70 1.42
CA VAL A 30 9.48 -8.94 1.41
C VAL A 30 9.43 -8.09 2.68
N HIS A 31 8.89 -6.87 2.61
CA HIS A 31 8.77 -6.04 3.83
C HIS A 31 7.66 -6.55 4.74
N CYS A 32 6.49 -6.85 4.19
CA CYS A 32 5.29 -7.34 4.90
C CYS A 32 4.67 -6.39 5.94
N ASP A 33 5.33 -5.27 6.27
CA ASP A 33 4.91 -4.34 7.31
C ASP A 33 4.95 -2.86 6.87
N ILE A 34 4.49 -2.59 5.64
CA ILE A 34 4.39 -1.20 5.15
C ILE A 34 3.13 -0.56 5.76
N GLN A 35 3.35 0.36 6.71
CA GLN A 35 2.32 1.17 7.37
C GLN A 35 2.84 2.60 7.57
N ALA A 36 1.93 3.59 7.63
CA ALA A 36 2.31 5.01 7.69
C ALA A 36 3.11 5.39 8.96
N ASP A 37 2.86 4.69 10.06
CA ASP A 37 3.59 4.80 11.34
C ASP A 37 4.96 4.09 11.33
N ASN A 38 5.12 2.99 10.58
CA ASN A 38 6.39 2.26 10.48
C ASN A 38 7.33 2.76 9.36
N THR A 39 6.82 3.64 8.49
CA THR A 39 7.60 4.26 7.40
C THR A 39 8.35 5.53 7.86
N LEU A 40 7.99 6.06 9.04
CA LEU A 40 8.63 7.19 9.71
C LEU A 40 9.43 6.68 10.94
N LEU A 41 10.54 5.98 10.71
CA LEU A 41 11.61 5.70 11.69
C LEU A 41 11.17 5.52 13.17
N VAL A 42 10.65 4.36 13.56
CA VAL A 42 10.80 3.85 14.95
C VAL A 42 10.89 2.32 14.95
N ALA A 43 12.06 1.79 15.28
CA ALA A 43 12.21 0.40 15.70
C ALA A 43 11.55 0.23 17.08
N GLY A 44 10.46 -0.54 17.18
CA GLY A 44 9.79 -0.68 18.47
C GLY A 44 8.58 -1.61 18.55
N LYS A 45 8.90 -2.90 18.71
CA LYS A 45 8.15 -3.96 19.44
C LYS A 45 7.01 -4.71 18.73
N ASP A 46 7.15 -6.03 18.88
CA ASP A 46 6.30 -7.16 18.50
C ASP A 46 6.21 -7.50 17.02
N ALA A 47 7.12 -8.41 16.64
CA ALA A 47 7.14 -9.18 15.42
C ALA A 47 5.89 -10.06 15.29
N ASP A 48 4.79 -9.46 14.84
CA ASP A 48 3.60 -10.17 14.40
C ASP A 48 3.70 -10.45 12.88
N LEU A 49 4.81 -11.08 12.49
CA LEU A 49 5.18 -11.51 11.13
C LEU A 49 4.11 -12.40 10.44
N GLN A 50 3.00 -12.70 11.14
CA GLN A 50 1.85 -13.48 10.70
C GLN A 50 0.67 -12.65 10.16
N ARG A 51 0.53 -11.35 10.46
CA ARG A 51 -0.79 -10.70 10.40
C ARG A 51 -1.44 -10.46 9.03
N THR A 52 -0.71 -10.57 7.91
CA THR A 52 -1.31 -10.54 6.55
C THR A 52 -1.09 -11.84 5.76
N VAL A 53 -0.17 -12.70 6.20
CA VAL A 53 0.12 -13.99 5.54
C VAL A 53 -0.98 -15.03 5.81
N CYS A 54 -1.71 -14.92 6.92
CA CYS A 54 -2.72 -15.90 7.36
C CYS A 54 -3.98 -16.00 6.48
N TYR A 55 -4.19 -15.12 5.49
CA TYR A 55 -5.36 -15.17 4.60
C TYR A 55 -5.02 -15.60 3.16
N MET A 56 -3.77 -15.98 2.91
CA MET A 56 -3.35 -16.51 1.62
C MET A 56 -3.60 -18.01 1.52
N SER A 57 -4.11 -18.47 0.38
CA SER A 57 -4.23 -19.91 0.13
C SER A 57 -2.84 -20.58 0.20
N PRO A 58 -2.72 -21.87 0.60
CA PRO A 58 -1.44 -22.57 0.68
C PRO A 58 -0.61 -22.55 -0.62
N GLY A 59 -1.27 -22.36 -1.78
CA GLY A 59 -0.64 -22.19 -3.09
C GLY A 59 -0.07 -20.80 -3.36
N LEU A 60 -0.49 -19.77 -2.62
CA LEU A 60 0.12 -18.43 -2.64
C LEU A 60 1.41 -18.38 -1.81
N VAL A 61 1.44 -19.12 -0.68
CA VAL A 61 2.62 -19.22 0.21
C VAL A 61 3.81 -19.87 -0.51
N THR A 62 3.55 -20.73 -1.51
CA THR A 62 4.59 -21.35 -2.34
C THR A 62 5.12 -20.45 -3.44
N ASN A 63 4.44 -19.36 -3.81
CA ASN A 63 4.89 -18.46 -4.87
C ASN A 63 5.41 -17.13 -4.30
N ARG A 64 6.73 -17.09 -4.03
CA ARG A 64 7.43 -15.91 -3.50
C ARG A 64 7.16 -14.62 -4.31
N LEU A 65 6.89 -14.72 -5.61
CA LEU A 65 6.56 -13.57 -6.46
C LEU A 65 5.25 -12.89 -6.06
N LEU A 66 4.30 -13.64 -5.52
CA LEU A 66 2.98 -13.12 -5.12
C LEU A 66 3.02 -12.36 -3.79
N ILE A 67 4.03 -12.61 -2.97
CA ILE A 67 4.18 -11.98 -1.65
C ILE A 67 4.73 -10.56 -1.80
N TYR A 68 5.65 -10.30 -2.74
CA TYR A 68 6.15 -8.94 -3.04
C TYR A 68 5.06 -7.96 -3.49
N LEU A 69 3.97 -8.49 -4.06
CA LEU A 69 2.82 -7.70 -4.52
C LEU A 69 1.94 -7.19 -3.37
N VAL A 70 2.10 -7.74 -2.16
CA VAL A 70 1.44 -7.21 -0.97
C VAL A 70 1.99 -5.83 -0.62
N ASP A 71 3.30 -5.64 -0.75
CA ASP A 71 3.95 -4.37 -0.41
C ASP A 71 3.48 -3.22 -1.33
N THR A 72 3.15 -3.49 -2.59
CA THR A 72 2.63 -2.45 -3.50
C THR A 72 1.18 -2.05 -3.22
N TRP A 73 0.36 -2.99 -2.74
CA TRP A 73 -0.98 -2.68 -2.23
C TRP A 73 -0.91 -1.87 -0.93
N ALA A 74 -0.04 -2.28 -0.02
CA ALA A 74 0.17 -1.58 1.25
C ALA A 74 0.70 -0.15 1.03
N LEU A 75 1.61 0.04 0.07
CA LEU A 75 2.05 1.37 -0.35
C LEU A 75 0.90 2.25 -0.86
N GLY A 76 0.00 1.68 -1.67
CA GLY A 76 -1.20 2.40 -2.13
C GLY A 76 -2.08 2.86 -0.97
N ARG A 77 -2.18 2.07 0.11
CA ARG A 77 -2.89 2.50 1.32
C ARG A 77 -2.19 3.65 2.02
N VAL A 78 -0.88 3.55 2.24
CA VAL A 78 -0.07 4.60 2.88
C VAL A 78 -0.18 5.92 2.11
N PHE A 79 -0.21 5.86 0.78
CA PHE A 79 -0.48 7.03 -0.06
C PHE A 79 -1.82 7.69 0.29
N VAL A 80 -2.91 6.92 0.31
CA VAL A 80 -4.26 7.45 0.61
C VAL A 80 -4.31 8.01 2.03
N GLU A 81 -3.67 7.34 2.99
CA GLU A 81 -3.58 7.79 4.39
C GLU A 81 -2.82 9.12 4.49
N MET A 82 -1.68 9.26 3.81
CA MET A 82 -0.94 10.52 3.75
C MET A 82 -1.76 11.66 3.13
N MET A 83 -2.55 11.37 2.09
CA MET A 83 -3.36 12.37 1.38
C MET A 83 -4.61 12.81 2.17
N THR A 84 -5.21 11.90 2.92
CA THR A 84 -6.46 12.16 3.66
C THR A 84 -6.21 12.56 5.12
N ALA A 85 -5.02 12.26 5.65
CA ALA A 85 -4.73 12.25 7.09
C ALA A 85 -5.73 11.39 7.89
N GLU A 86 -6.35 10.40 7.24
CA GLU A 86 -7.26 9.45 7.86
C GLU A 86 -6.54 8.11 8.10
N ILE A 87 -6.89 7.45 9.21
CA ILE A 87 -6.30 6.16 9.61
C ILE A 87 -6.74 5.02 8.67
N SER A 88 -7.82 5.20 7.90
CA SER A 88 -8.34 4.19 6.97
C SER A 88 -8.42 4.74 5.56
N ALA A 89 -7.77 4.06 4.62
CA ALA A 89 -7.89 4.35 3.19
C ALA A 89 -9.33 4.11 2.65
N TRP A 90 -10.21 3.43 3.40
CA TRP A 90 -11.63 3.22 3.05
C TRP A 90 -12.54 4.30 3.66
N GLY A 91 -11.96 5.35 4.24
CA GLY A 91 -12.68 6.52 4.75
C GLY A 91 -13.85 6.18 5.67
N SER A 92 -14.99 6.85 5.46
CA SER A 92 -16.22 6.64 6.23
C SER A 92 -16.81 5.24 6.08
N PHE A 93 -16.62 4.58 4.94
CA PHE A 93 -17.07 3.21 4.71
C PHE A 93 -16.31 2.24 5.62
N GLY A 94 -14.99 2.38 5.68
CA GLY A 94 -14.15 1.59 6.60
C GLY A 94 -14.44 1.88 8.08
N ARG A 95 -14.82 3.11 8.44
CA ARG A 95 -15.26 3.48 9.80
C ARG A 95 -16.60 2.85 10.21
N GLY A 96 -17.42 2.43 9.24
CA GLY A 96 -18.70 1.77 9.49
C GLY A 96 -18.59 0.27 9.78
N LEU A 97 -17.40 -0.31 9.61
CA LEU A 97 -17.14 -1.71 9.92
C LEU A 97 -17.01 -1.91 11.43
N ALA A 98 -17.59 -3.00 11.95
CA ALA A 98 -17.67 -3.24 13.39
C ALA A 98 -16.34 -3.73 13.96
N SER A 99 -15.50 -4.35 13.13
CA SER A 99 -14.22 -4.90 13.54
C SER A 99 -13.13 -4.76 12.47
N ARG A 100 -11.87 -4.96 12.90
CA ARG A 100 -10.73 -5.11 11.99
C ARG A 100 -10.87 -6.33 11.09
N ASP A 101 -11.51 -7.40 11.58
CA ASP A 101 -11.68 -8.63 10.82
C ASP A 101 -12.66 -8.43 9.65
N ASP A 102 -13.68 -7.59 9.82
CA ASP A 102 -14.61 -7.21 8.74
C ASP A 102 -13.87 -6.46 7.62
N LEU A 103 -12.90 -5.60 7.97
CA LEU A 103 -12.04 -4.90 7.00
C LEU A 103 -11.14 -5.89 6.25
N LEU A 104 -10.62 -6.89 6.95
CA LEU A 104 -9.82 -7.95 6.34
C LEU A 104 -10.67 -8.82 5.40
N GLU A 105 -11.90 -9.16 5.78
CA GLU A 105 -12.84 -9.89 4.91
C GLU A 105 -13.20 -9.07 3.67
N LEU A 106 -13.47 -7.77 3.82
CA LEU A 106 -13.69 -6.87 2.69
C LEU A 106 -12.49 -6.89 1.72
N ILE A 107 -11.27 -6.74 2.24
CA ILE A 107 -10.07 -6.75 1.40
C ILE A 107 -9.85 -8.12 0.76
N ALA A 108 -10.08 -9.22 1.48
CA ALA A 108 -9.81 -10.57 1.01
C ALA A 108 -10.84 -11.09 0.00
N PHE A 109 -12.13 -10.81 0.20
CA PHE A 109 -13.21 -11.50 -0.50
C PHE A 109 -14.09 -10.61 -1.38
N SER A 110 -14.05 -9.28 -1.22
CA SER A 110 -14.83 -8.37 -2.08
C SER A 110 -14.08 -7.99 -3.37
N SER A 111 -14.74 -7.31 -4.28
CA SER A 111 -14.09 -6.62 -5.42
C SER A 111 -13.72 -5.17 -5.11
N GLU A 112 -14.03 -4.67 -3.91
CA GLU A 112 -13.89 -3.27 -3.54
C GLU A 112 -12.42 -2.87 -3.40
N VAL A 113 -12.15 -1.60 -3.71
CA VAL A 113 -10.85 -0.92 -3.56
C VAL A 113 -11.11 0.39 -2.80
N PRO A 114 -10.10 0.99 -2.14
CA PRO A 114 -10.34 2.24 -1.43
C PRO A 114 -10.74 3.35 -2.39
N GLU A 115 -11.64 4.22 -1.95
CA GLU A 115 -12.03 5.40 -2.73
C GLU A 115 -10.85 6.37 -2.83
N PHE A 116 -10.61 6.89 -4.04
CA PHE A 116 -9.54 7.86 -4.26
C PHE A 116 -10.02 9.26 -3.89
N PRO A 117 -9.19 10.07 -3.19
CA PRO A 117 -9.54 11.44 -2.86
C PRO A 117 -9.92 12.25 -4.11
N SER A 118 -10.93 13.10 -4.02
CA SER A 118 -11.41 13.87 -5.17
C SER A 118 -10.40 14.92 -5.65
N ASN A 119 -9.49 15.34 -4.77
CA ASN A 119 -8.46 16.35 -5.02
C ASN A 119 -7.12 15.76 -5.52
N ILE A 120 -7.08 14.49 -5.90
CA ILE A 120 -5.88 13.83 -6.44
C ILE A 120 -5.64 14.21 -7.91
N SER A 121 -4.37 14.37 -8.30
CA SER A 121 -3.95 14.53 -9.69
C SER A 121 -4.26 13.30 -10.54
N GLU A 122 -4.23 13.46 -11.87
CA GLU A 122 -4.37 12.35 -12.81
C GLU A 122 -3.24 11.32 -12.64
N ASP A 123 -2.00 11.78 -12.44
CA ASP A 123 -0.85 10.90 -12.20
C ASP A 123 -0.96 10.17 -10.87
N GLY A 124 -1.42 10.83 -9.80
CA GLY A 124 -1.67 10.19 -8.51
C GLY A 124 -2.77 9.13 -8.61
N ARG A 125 -3.83 9.43 -9.37
CA ARG A 125 -4.93 8.50 -9.64
C ARG A 125 -4.47 7.29 -10.44
N ASP A 126 -3.69 7.48 -11.51
CA ASP A 126 -3.17 6.36 -12.28
C ASP A 126 -2.22 5.50 -11.43
N PHE A 127 -1.35 6.13 -10.64
CA PHE A 127 -0.47 5.44 -9.71
C PHE A 127 -1.23 4.53 -8.74
N LEU A 128 -2.26 5.07 -8.05
CA LEU A 128 -3.10 4.28 -7.14
C LEU A 128 -3.83 3.15 -7.87
N SER A 129 -4.26 3.36 -9.11
CA SER A 129 -4.90 2.31 -9.92
C SER A 129 -3.96 1.12 -10.17
N LYS A 130 -2.65 1.35 -10.30
CA LYS A 130 -1.64 0.28 -10.45
C LYS A 130 -1.35 -0.43 -9.14
N CYS A 131 -1.41 0.28 -8.01
CA CYS A 131 -1.27 -0.31 -6.68
C CYS A 131 -2.46 -1.22 -6.32
N PHE A 132 -3.68 -0.81 -6.64
CA PHE A 132 -4.91 -1.51 -6.25
C PHE A 132 -5.44 -2.52 -7.29
N ILE A 133 -4.55 -3.14 -8.07
CA ILE A 133 -4.93 -4.24 -8.97
C ILE A 133 -5.24 -5.49 -8.14
N ARG A 134 -6.49 -5.97 -8.18
CA ARG A 134 -6.95 -7.16 -7.44
C ARG A 134 -6.31 -8.45 -7.93
N VAL A 135 -6.21 -8.62 -9.25
CA VAL A 135 -5.59 -9.80 -9.86
C VAL A 135 -4.08 -9.72 -9.66
N HIS A 136 -3.56 -10.50 -8.70
CA HIS A 136 -2.16 -10.45 -8.31
C HIS A 136 -1.20 -10.59 -9.51
N GLN A 137 -1.48 -11.45 -10.48
CA GLN A 137 -0.61 -11.63 -11.66
C GLN A 137 -0.46 -10.38 -12.53
N LEU A 138 -1.42 -9.46 -12.44
CA LEU A 138 -1.44 -8.21 -13.20
C LEU A 138 -0.98 -7.02 -12.35
N ARG A 139 -0.79 -7.19 -11.03
CA ARG A 139 -0.39 -6.10 -10.15
C ARG A 139 1.06 -5.70 -10.42
N TRP A 140 1.29 -4.40 -10.45
CA TRP A 140 2.62 -3.86 -10.64
C TRP A 140 3.50 -4.16 -9.41
N THR A 141 4.76 -4.48 -9.67
CA THR A 141 5.80 -4.70 -8.65
C THR A 141 6.35 -3.35 -8.19
N ALA A 142 7.09 -3.30 -7.08
CA ALA A 142 7.75 -2.09 -6.61
C ALA A 142 8.60 -1.45 -7.73
N LYS A 143 9.31 -2.27 -8.50
CA LYS A 143 10.07 -1.83 -9.68
C LYS A 143 9.20 -1.15 -10.75
N HIS A 144 8.05 -1.72 -11.07
CA HIS A 144 7.13 -1.16 -12.08
C HIS A 144 6.55 0.18 -11.61
N VAL A 145 6.05 0.27 -10.38
CA VAL A 145 5.48 1.53 -9.86
C VAL A 145 6.55 2.58 -9.54
N LEU A 146 7.79 2.20 -9.26
CA LEU A 146 8.91 3.14 -9.12
C LEU A 146 9.23 3.87 -10.43
N ALA A 147 8.99 3.22 -11.58
CA ALA A 147 9.17 3.82 -12.90
C ALA A 147 7.97 4.68 -13.34
N HIS A 148 6.92 4.79 -12.53
CA HIS A 148 5.76 5.63 -12.83
C HIS A 148 6.12 7.13 -12.77
N PRO A 149 5.43 8.02 -13.52
CA PRO A 149 5.66 9.47 -13.45
C PRO A 149 5.44 10.08 -12.06
N PHE A 150 4.45 9.61 -11.31
CA PHE A 150 4.09 10.17 -10.00
C PHE A 150 5.25 10.25 -8.98
N PRO A 151 6.01 9.17 -8.66
CA PRO A 151 7.16 9.29 -7.76
C PRO A 151 8.35 10.08 -8.34
N SER A 152 8.29 10.46 -9.62
CA SER A 152 9.36 11.18 -10.32
C SER A 152 9.13 12.69 -10.37
N VAL A 153 8.09 13.19 -9.69
CA VAL A 153 7.86 14.63 -9.50
C VAL A 153 8.89 15.17 -8.51
N ASP A 154 10.12 15.34 -8.99
CA ASP A 154 11.09 16.25 -8.39
C ASP A 154 10.79 17.65 -8.97
N GLU A 155 10.65 18.66 -8.11
CA GLU A 155 10.73 20.08 -8.56
C GLU A 155 12.12 20.39 -9.10
#